data_AF-A0A286NT80-F1
#
_entry.id   AF-A0A286NT80-F1
#
_cell.length_a   1.000
_cell.length_b   1.000
_cell.length_c   1.000
_cell.angle_alpha   90.00
_cell.angle_beta   90.00
_cell.angle_gamma   90.00
#
_symmetry.space_group_name_H-M   'P 1'
#
loop_
_entity.id
_entity.type
_entity.pdbx_description
1 polymer ?
#
loop_
_entity_poly.entity_id
_entity_poly.type
_entity_poly.pdbx_seq_one_letter_code
_entity_poly.pdbx_strand_id
1 'polypeptide(L)'
;MSCSKNEDKNDNTQQLYWEMEGQRFTAEGGKAFDNGNSISVFVTPHQSDCSSKEYSFENYLNVEIPKNSKTEGYNVVFQAKGKSPMNALNSKIRYEHNGEQITIWVEAKTILGHKAEGKYTVPYCK
;
A
#
# COMPACT_ATOMS: atom_id res chain seq x y z
N MET A 1 -1.52 -14.12 -37.68
CA MET A 1 -2.05 -13.34 -36.55
C MET A 1 -1.40 -13.89 -35.29
N SER A 2 -0.46 -13.16 -34.69
CA SER A 2 0.16 -13.55 -33.41
C SER A 2 -0.17 -12.47 -32.41
N CYS A 3 -1.09 -12.76 -31.50
CA CYS A 3 -1.48 -11.86 -30.42
C CYS A 3 -0.48 -12.02 -29.27
N SER A 4 0.64 -11.30 -29.32
CA SER A 4 1.43 -11.04 -28.12
C SER A 4 0.79 -9.86 -27.40
N LYS A 5 -0.26 -10.13 -26.60
CA LYS A 5 -0.64 -9.20 -25.53
C LYS A 5 0.46 -9.31 -24.47
N ASN A 6 1.48 -8.46 -24.60
CA ASN A 6 2.22 -8.03 -23.41
C ASN A 6 1.21 -7.28 -22.56
N GLU A 7 0.56 -8.00 -21.64
CA GLU A 7 0.02 -7.35 -20.46
C GLU A 7 1.24 -6.77 -19.74
N ASP A 8 1.34 -5.44 -19.74
CA ASP A 8 2.27 -4.69 -18.92
C ASP A 8 1.98 -5.04 -17.45
N LYS A 9 2.48 -6.19 -17.00
CA LYS A 9 2.73 -6.43 -15.60
C LYS A 9 3.76 -5.39 -15.23
N ASN A 10 3.29 -4.30 -14.64
CA ASN A 10 4.13 -3.34 -13.94
C ASN A 10 4.77 -4.11 -12.76
N ASP A 11 5.79 -4.93 -13.08
CA ASP A 11 6.65 -5.65 -12.16
C ASP A 11 7.59 -4.62 -11.54
N ASN A 12 7.01 -3.63 -10.86
CA ASN A 12 7.75 -2.61 -10.16
C ASN A 12 8.46 -3.33 -9.00
N THR A 13 9.68 -3.82 -9.27
CA THR A 13 10.51 -4.61 -8.35
C THR A 13 11.18 -3.75 -7.30
N GLN A 14 11.09 -2.42 -7.44
CA GLN A 14 11.59 -1.47 -6.47
C GLN A 14 10.85 -1.60 -5.14
N GLN A 15 11.59 -1.52 -4.04
CA GLN A 15 11.02 -1.45 -2.69
C GLN A 15 10.05 -0.26 -2.60
N LEU A 16 8.87 -0.51 -2.04
CA LEU A 16 7.84 0.50 -1.84
C LEU A 16 8.41 1.69 -1.08
N TYR A 17 8.19 2.87 -1.63
CA TYR A 17 8.50 4.14 -1.00
C TYR A 17 7.30 5.08 -1.15
N TRP A 18 7.25 6.09 -0.30
CA TRP A 18 6.31 7.18 -0.45
C TRP A 18 6.95 8.52 -0.09
N GLU A 19 6.47 9.58 -0.72
CA GLU A 19 6.95 10.94 -0.53
C GLU A 19 5.82 11.81 0.00
N MET A 20 6.06 12.42 1.17
CA MET A 20 5.16 13.40 1.78
C MET A 20 5.94 14.68 2.05
N GLU A 21 5.42 15.81 1.58
CA GLU A 21 6.03 17.14 1.80
C GLU A 21 7.53 17.23 1.48
N GLY A 22 7.96 16.56 0.41
CA GLY A 22 9.38 16.55 -0.01
C GLY A 22 10.28 15.60 0.79
N GLN A 23 9.76 14.91 1.80
CA GLN A 23 10.47 13.84 2.50
C GLN A 23 10.10 12.48 1.91
N ARG A 24 11.12 11.65 1.62
CA ARG A 24 10.96 10.27 1.17
C ARG A 24 11.05 9.31 2.35
N PHE A 25 10.12 8.37 2.38
CA PHE A 25 10.06 7.24 3.31
C PHE A 25 10.12 5.95 2.51
N THR A 26 10.81 4.95 3.06
CA THR A 26 10.93 3.62 2.44
C THR A 26 10.30 2.60 3.37
N ALA A 27 9.62 1.60 2.80
CA ALA A 27 8.94 0.56 3.57
C ALA A 27 9.95 -0.34 4.30
N GLU A 28 9.87 -0.37 5.64
CA GLU A 28 10.69 -1.26 6.47
C GLU A 28 9.88 -2.26 7.29
N GLY A 29 8.59 -1.98 7.49
CA GLY A 29 7.68 -2.89 8.19
C GLY A 29 6.24 -2.61 7.81
N GLY A 30 5.34 -3.31 8.48
CA GLY A 30 3.92 -3.13 8.28
C GLY A 30 3.12 -4.36 8.65
N LYS A 31 1.82 -4.28 8.41
CA LYS A 31 0.90 -5.38 8.67
C LYS A 31 -0.41 -5.19 7.92
N ALA A 32 -1.07 -6.30 7.63
CA ALA A 32 -2.37 -6.30 7.00
C ALA A 32 -3.43 -6.89 7.92
N PHE A 33 -4.63 -6.31 7.86
CA PHE A 33 -5.80 -6.76 8.60
C PHE A 33 -6.97 -6.95 7.66
N ASP A 34 -7.80 -7.91 8.00
CA ASP A 34 -9.01 -8.20 7.27
C ASP A 34 -10.22 -8.04 8.18
N ASN A 35 -11.08 -7.10 7.83
CA ASN A 35 -12.30 -6.81 8.57
C ASN A 35 -13.53 -7.53 7.99
N GLY A 36 -13.33 -8.45 7.06
CA GLY A 36 -14.38 -9.17 6.33
C GLY A 36 -14.82 -8.47 5.03
N ASN A 37 -14.79 -7.13 4.99
CA ASN A 37 -15.21 -6.32 3.84
C ASN A 37 -14.03 -5.86 2.97
N SER A 38 -12.94 -5.45 3.63
CA SER A 38 -11.71 -4.97 3.02
C SER A 38 -10.49 -5.51 3.76
N ILE A 39 -9.37 -5.58 3.03
CA ILE A 39 -8.05 -5.80 3.59
C ILE A 39 -7.39 -4.42 3.72
N SER A 40 -7.05 -4.01 4.94
CA SER A 40 -6.28 -2.80 5.21
C SER A 40 -4.82 -3.16 5.36
N VAL A 41 -3.96 -2.61 4.51
CA VAL A 41 -2.52 -2.88 4.49
C VAL A 41 -1.78 -1.64 4.95
N PHE A 42 -1.17 -1.70 6.13
CA PHE A 42 -0.35 -0.64 6.69
C PHE A 42 1.12 -0.90 6.38
N VAL A 43 1.82 0.13 5.92
CA VAL A 43 3.26 0.09 5.63
C VAL A 43 3.95 1.23 6.35
N THR A 44 5.09 0.94 7.00
CA THR A 44 5.77 1.84 7.93
C THR A 44 7.26 1.96 7.59
N PRO A 45 7.91 3.10 7.91
CA PRO A 45 9.34 3.30 7.67
C PRO A 45 10.22 2.77 8.80
N HIS A 46 9.64 1.92 9.66
CA HIS A 46 10.30 1.24 10.77
C HIS A 46 9.77 -0.19 10.83
N GLN A 47 10.55 -1.10 11.41
CA GLN A 47 10.16 -2.49 11.64
C GLN A 47 8.84 -2.56 12.43
N SER A 48 7.85 -3.26 11.88
CA SER A 48 6.59 -3.55 12.54
C SER A 48 5.93 -4.78 11.92
N ASP A 49 5.16 -5.50 12.74
CA ASP A 49 4.49 -6.75 12.39
C ASP A 49 3.20 -6.93 13.21
N CYS A 50 2.58 -8.12 13.16
CA CYS A 50 1.35 -8.43 13.89
C CYS A 50 1.49 -8.36 15.42
N SER A 51 2.70 -8.41 15.98
CA SER A 51 2.92 -8.22 17.42
C SER A 51 2.97 -6.74 17.83
N SER A 52 3.19 -5.84 16.87
CA SER A 52 3.24 -4.40 17.09
C SER A 52 1.84 -3.85 17.35
N LYS A 53 1.69 -2.85 18.24
CA LYS A 53 0.37 -2.23 18.50
C LYS A 53 -0.12 -1.45 17.27
N GLU A 54 -1.41 -1.58 16.94
CA GLU A 54 -2.07 -1.07 15.71
C GLU A 54 -1.98 0.44 15.47
N TYR A 55 -1.69 1.24 16.49
CA TYR A 55 -1.86 2.70 16.44
C TYR A 55 -0.60 3.52 16.75
N SER A 56 0.59 2.90 16.79
CA SER A 56 1.83 3.64 17.09
C SER A 56 2.59 4.14 15.86
N PHE A 57 2.02 4.00 14.66
CA PHE A 57 2.72 4.37 13.44
C PHE A 57 2.64 5.87 13.21
N GLU A 58 3.74 6.56 13.49
CA GLU A 58 3.82 8.01 13.32
C GLU A 58 3.72 8.42 11.86
N ASN A 59 4.33 7.65 10.95
CA ASN A 59 4.24 7.86 9.51
C ASN A 59 3.93 6.53 8.86
N TYR A 60 2.86 6.46 8.07
CA TYR A 60 2.50 5.23 7.37
C TYR A 60 1.78 5.49 6.06
N LEU A 61 1.85 4.49 5.20
CA LEU A 61 1.00 4.34 4.04
C LEU A 61 -0.07 3.30 4.38
N ASN A 62 -1.35 3.63 4.19
CA ASN A 62 -2.44 2.66 4.30
C ASN A 62 -3.07 2.45 2.93
N VAL A 63 -3.20 1.18 2.57
CA VAL A 63 -3.81 0.74 1.33
C VAL A 63 -5.05 -0.08 1.69
N GLU A 64 -6.22 0.39 1.29
CA GLU A 64 -7.47 -0.33 1.52
C GLU A 64 -7.89 -1.07 0.24
N ILE A 65 -8.02 -2.39 0.35
CA ILE A 65 -8.33 -3.31 -0.74
C ILE A 65 -9.70 -3.95 -0.46
N PRO A 66 -10.80 -3.47 -1.06
CA PRO A 66 -12.10 -4.10 -0.92
C PRO A 66 -12.11 -5.48 -1.59
N LYS A 67 -12.58 -6.51 -0.89
CA LYS A 67 -12.57 -7.90 -1.41
C LYS A 67 -13.47 -8.12 -2.62
N ASN A 68 -14.52 -7.31 -2.76
CA ASN A 68 -15.52 -7.42 -3.82
C ASN A 68 -15.34 -6.38 -4.94
N SER A 69 -14.23 -5.64 -4.98
CA SER A 69 -14.01 -4.62 -6.00
C SER A 69 -13.71 -5.27 -7.36
N LYS A 70 -14.54 -4.95 -8.37
CA LYS A 70 -14.26 -5.22 -9.79
C LYS A 70 -13.47 -4.08 -10.46
N THR A 71 -13.13 -3.04 -9.70
CA THR A 71 -12.57 -1.79 -10.20
C THR A 71 -11.14 -1.60 -9.73
N GLU A 72 -10.27 -1.30 -10.68
CA GLU A 72 -8.97 -0.66 -10.44
C GLU A 72 -9.22 0.78 -9.96
N GLY A 73 -8.35 1.33 -9.11
CA GLY A 73 -8.51 2.68 -8.57
C GLY A 73 -8.81 2.70 -7.07
N TYR A 74 -7.92 2.10 -6.29
CA TYR A 74 -8.06 1.99 -4.84
C TYR A 74 -7.63 3.29 -4.13
N ASN A 75 -8.14 3.49 -2.90
CA ASN A 75 -7.71 4.60 -2.07
C ASN A 75 -6.38 4.25 -1.39
N VAL A 76 -5.41 5.15 -1.51
CA VAL A 76 -4.15 5.09 -0.75
C VAL A 76 -4.09 6.29 0.17
N VAL A 77 -3.97 6.02 1.47
CA VAL A 77 -3.91 7.04 2.51
C VAL A 77 -2.47 7.24 2.93
N PHE A 78 -2.03 8.49 2.87
CA PHE A 78 -0.76 8.98 3.37
C PHE A 78 -1.02 9.60 4.74
N GLN A 79 -0.43 9.05 5.80
CA GLN A 79 -0.57 9.57 7.14
C GLN A 79 0.77 9.97 7.74
N ALA A 80 0.77 11.13 8.39
CA ALA A 80 1.86 11.61 9.23
C ALA A 80 1.31 12.08 10.59
N LYS A 81 2.07 11.89 11.65
CA LYS A 81 1.67 12.20 13.03
C LYS A 81 1.36 13.68 13.17
N GLY A 82 0.21 13.98 13.78
CA GLY A 82 -0.24 15.35 14.00
C GLY A 82 -0.71 16.06 12.72
N LYS A 83 -0.86 15.35 11.60
CA LYS A 83 -1.36 15.89 10.33
C LYS A 83 -2.64 15.19 9.89
N SER A 84 -3.43 15.89 9.09
CA SER A 84 -4.60 15.30 8.44
C SER A 84 -4.18 14.25 7.42
N PRO A 85 -4.84 13.08 7.37
CA PRO A 85 -4.60 12.07 6.34
C PRO A 85 -4.83 12.65 4.94
N MET A 86 -4.01 12.24 3.98
CA MET A 86 -4.16 12.62 2.58
C MET A 86 -4.46 11.40 1.72
N ASN A 87 -5.41 11.55 0.81
CA ASN A 87 -5.92 10.45 -0.01
C ASN A 87 -5.44 10.60 -1.45
N ALA A 88 -4.84 9.55 -2.00
CA ALA A 88 -4.68 9.37 -3.44
C ALA A 88 -5.81 8.49 -3.95
N LEU A 89 -6.80 9.14 -4.56
CA LEU A 89 -7.91 8.48 -5.24
C LEU A 89 -7.44 7.91 -6.58
N ASN A 90 -8.10 6.86 -7.06
CA ASN A 90 -7.79 6.20 -8.34
C ASN A 90 -6.35 5.66 -8.44
N SER A 91 -5.80 5.17 -7.33
CA SER A 91 -4.46 4.57 -7.33
C SER A 91 -4.47 3.20 -8.00
N LYS A 92 -3.40 2.89 -8.74
CA LYS A 92 -3.22 1.54 -9.30
C LYS A 92 -2.61 0.67 -8.22
N ILE A 93 -3.35 -0.35 -7.81
CA ILE A 93 -2.89 -1.30 -6.80
C ILE A 93 -3.12 -2.70 -7.32
N ARG A 94 -2.06 -3.51 -7.25
CA ARG A 94 -2.13 -4.95 -7.40
C ARG A 94 -1.74 -5.57 -6.06
N TYR A 95 -2.32 -6.72 -5.75
CA TYR A 95 -1.94 -7.46 -4.56
C TYR A 95 -1.93 -8.96 -4.82
N GLU A 96 -1.11 -9.66 -4.05
CA GLU A 96 -1.05 -11.12 -3.99
C GLU A 96 -1.06 -11.53 -2.51
N HIS A 97 -1.92 -12.48 -2.15
CA HIS A 97 -2.10 -12.94 -0.77
C HIS A 97 -1.95 -14.46 -0.73
N ASN A 98 -1.15 -14.97 0.20
CA ASN A 98 -0.89 -16.42 0.35
C ASN A 98 -1.46 -17.01 1.66
N GLY A 99 -2.22 -16.24 2.44
CA GLY A 99 -2.81 -16.66 3.71
C GLY A 99 -1.96 -16.34 4.96
N GLU A 100 -0.69 -15.99 4.78
CA GLU A 100 0.23 -15.58 5.87
C GLU A 100 0.78 -14.17 5.64
N GLN A 101 0.91 -13.76 4.38
CA GLN A 101 1.48 -12.49 3.97
C GLN A 101 0.71 -11.95 2.77
N ILE A 102 0.62 -10.63 2.70
CA ILE A 102 0.12 -9.93 1.52
C ILE A 102 1.23 -9.07 0.93
N THR A 103 1.40 -9.20 -0.38
CA THR A 103 2.29 -8.39 -1.18
C THR A 103 1.46 -7.39 -1.95
N ILE A 104 1.83 -6.12 -1.87
CA ILE A 104 1.17 -5.03 -2.61
C ILE A 104 2.15 -4.38 -3.58
N TRP A 105 1.64 -4.00 -4.75
CA TRP A 105 2.28 -3.10 -5.70
C TRP A 105 1.44 -1.85 -5.76
N VAL A 106 2.04 -0.70 -5.50
CA VAL A 106 1.35 0.58 -5.42
C VAL A 106 1.93 1.52 -6.47
N GLU A 107 1.06 2.22 -7.17
CA GLU A 107 1.37 3.43 -7.93
C GLU A 107 0.25 4.43 -7.63
N ALA A 108 0.55 5.39 -6.76
CA ALA A 108 -0.41 6.34 -6.22
C ALA A 108 0.17 7.76 -6.28
N LYS A 109 -0.67 8.74 -6.62
CA LYS A 109 -0.30 10.15 -6.61
C LYS A 109 -1.48 11.00 -6.16
N THR A 110 -1.24 11.89 -5.21
CA THR A 110 -2.23 12.89 -4.75
C THR A 110 -2.19 14.13 -5.63
N ILE A 111 -3.25 14.95 -5.57
CA ILE A 111 -3.29 16.25 -6.24
C ILE A 111 -2.24 17.24 -5.71
N LEU A 112 -1.76 17.04 -4.48
CA LEU A 112 -0.75 17.89 -3.81
C LEU A 112 0.68 17.45 -4.11
N GLY A 113 0.87 16.42 -4.95
CA GLY A 113 2.19 15.96 -5.38
C GLY A 113 2.82 14.86 -4.50
N HIS A 114 2.16 14.42 -3.43
CA HIS A 114 2.57 13.20 -2.72
C HIS A 114 2.42 11.98 -3.62
N LYS A 115 3.36 11.04 -3.54
CA LYS A 115 3.33 9.82 -4.34
C LYS A 115 3.77 8.61 -3.53
N ALA A 116 3.25 7.45 -3.87
CA ALA A 116 3.73 6.16 -3.38
C ALA A 116 3.93 5.24 -4.58
N GLU A 117 5.06 4.54 -4.59
CA GLU A 117 5.42 3.68 -5.70
C GLU A 117 6.28 2.50 -5.26
N GLY A 118 6.02 1.32 -5.80
CA GLY A 118 6.84 0.13 -5.65
C GLY A 118 6.09 -1.03 -5.01
N LYS A 119 6.85 -2.01 -4.52
CA LYS A 119 6.36 -3.28 -3.98
C LYS A 119 6.78 -3.48 -2.54
N TYR A 120 5.87 -4.01 -1.72
CA TYR A 120 6.22 -4.46 -0.37
C TYR A 120 5.34 -5.62 0.09
N THR A 121 5.90 -6.46 0.96
CA THR A 121 5.23 -7.61 1.56
C THR A 121 5.15 -7.41 3.05
N VAL A 122 3.94 -7.56 3.60
CA VAL A 122 3.69 -7.47 5.04
C VAL A 122 3.02 -8.75 5.54
N PRO A 123 3.19 -9.10 6.83
CA PRO A 123 2.43 -10.17 7.43
C PRO A 123 0.93 -9.87 7.43
N TYR A 124 0.14 -10.93 7.24
CA TYR A 124 -1.32 -10.91 7.32
C TYR A 124 -1.75 -11.36 8.71
N CYS A 125 -2.27 -10.42 9.49
CA CYS A 125 -2.67 -10.66 10.88
C CYS A 125 -4.07 -11.28 10.92
N LYS A 126 -4.17 -12.41 11.61
CA LYS A 126 -5.41 -13.17 11.82
C LYS A 126 -6.02 -12.86 13.17
#